data_AF-A0A2N2LQN3-F1
#
_entry.id   AF-A0A2N2LQN3-F1
#
_cell.length_a   1.000
_cell.length_b   1.000
_cell.length_c   1.000
_cell.angle_alpha   90.00
_cell.angle_beta   90.00
_cell.angle_gamma   90.00
#
_symmetry.space_group_name_H-M   'P 1'
#
loop_
_entity.id
_entity.type
_entity.pdbx_description
1 polymer ?
#
loop_
_entity_poly.entity_id
_entity_poly.type
_entity_poly.pdbx_seq_one_letter_code
_entity_poly.pdbx_strand_id
1 'polypeptide(L)'
;MTDQTSGDNSRGHILHLETDIKKSMEDGFPFLVFTRNLERHFLTYNLDARRKFFFVMTIIAILIYNLFLFTDREMLPDIYRTAWQIRLGIVTPCMLIILALLHYRVFIRYIDFMADFLIVLSASSIIMILHFSHHPNVVHYHTGIILIIMFGNIVVRLRFWHALVVSSLIFALYVLTVPEITAMQPPVMINSSVVLFSAIIISLIANYQIESALRWSYLRHLSKEIETIRLEKAKTELELISSLDVLTGLANRRNFDTFLDTEWRMGVICVPVTGERNSSFSFPILTKKAPCR
;
A
#
# COMPACT_ATOMS: atom_id res chain seq x y z
N MET A 1 -20.76 -7.36 20.51
CA MET A 1 -21.14 -8.60 19.81
C MET A 1 -20.93 -8.56 18.29
N THR A 2 -20.83 -7.39 17.64
CA THR A 2 -20.56 -7.27 16.18
C THR A 2 -19.08 -7.34 15.77
N ASP A 3 -18.14 -7.20 16.72
CA ASP A 3 -16.70 -7.15 16.42
C ASP A 3 -16.05 -8.55 16.33
N GLN A 4 -16.51 -9.51 17.15
CA GLN A 4 -16.03 -10.90 17.13
C GLN A 4 -16.45 -11.64 15.85
N THR A 5 -17.63 -11.37 15.30
CA THR A 5 -18.11 -12.00 14.05
C THR A 5 -17.35 -11.53 12.82
N SER A 6 -16.83 -10.30 12.81
CA SER A 6 -16.00 -9.79 11.71
C SER A 6 -14.58 -10.36 11.76
N GLY A 7 -14.01 -10.52 12.96
CA GLY A 7 -12.71 -11.16 13.17
C GLY A 7 -12.72 -12.65 12.82
N ASP A 8 -13.78 -13.38 13.19
CA ASP A 8 -13.88 -14.83 12.95
C ASP A 8 -14.07 -15.17 11.46
N ASN A 9 -14.85 -14.37 10.72
CA ASN A 9 -14.97 -14.52 9.26
C ASN A 9 -13.66 -14.22 8.52
N SER A 10 -12.88 -13.23 8.99
CA SER A 10 -11.57 -12.92 8.42
C SER A 10 -10.57 -14.04 8.69
N ARG A 11 -10.56 -14.60 9.91
CA ARG A 11 -9.69 -15.73 10.30
C ARG A 11 -10.01 -17.01 9.51
N GLY A 12 -11.30 -17.31 9.33
CA GLY A 12 -11.75 -18.44 8.51
C GLY A 12 -11.36 -18.30 7.03
N HIS A 13 -11.45 -17.09 6.48
CA HIS A 13 -11.06 -16.82 5.10
C HIS A 13 -9.54 -16.95 4.87
N ILE A 14 -8.72 -16.51 5.82
CA ILE A 14 -7.25 -16.67 5.77
C ILE A 14 -6.84 -18.14 5.85
N LEU A 15 -7.52 -18.94 6.69
CA LEU A 15 -7.28 -20.39 6.78
C LEU A 15 -7.60 -21.11 5.45
N HIS A 16 -8.65 -20.69 4.72
CA HIS A 16 -8.98 -21.25 3.41
C HIS A 16 -7.93 -20.90 2.33
N LEU A 17 -7.16 -19.81 2.52
CA LEU A 17 -6.07 -19.42 1.62
C LEU A 17 -4.75 -20.16 1.92
N GLU A 18 -4.66 -20.97 2.98
CA GLU A 18 -3.41 -21.63 3.39
C GLU A 18 -2.80 -22.49 2.27
N THR A 19 -3.63 -23.25 1.56
CA THR A 19 -3.18 -24.10 0.45
C THR A 19 -2.59 -23.28 -0.69
N ASP A 20 -3.22 -22.14 -1.00
CA ASP A 20 -2.75 -21.19 -2.02
C ASP A 20 -1.45 -20.49 -1.59
N ILE A 21 -1.30 -20.18 -0.29
CA ILE A 21 -0.09 -19.57 0.29
C ILE A 21 1.08 -20.55 0.19
N LYS A 22 0.92 -21.80 0.62
CA LYS A 22 1.97 -22.83 0.55
C LYS A 22 2.41 -23.07 -0.89
N LYS A 23 1.45 -23.24 -1.80
CA LYS A 23 1.72 -23.40 -3.23
C LYS A 23 2.50 -22.21 -3.79
N SER A 24 2.12 -20.98 -3.44
CA SER A 24 2.81 -19.77 -3.90
C SER A 24 4.22 -19.60 -3.30
N MET A 25 4.48 -20.17 -2.11
CA MET A 25 5.81 -20.19 -1.51
C MET A 25 6.73 -21.25 -2.13
N GLU A 26 6.18 -22.39 -2.54
CA GLU A 26 6.92 -23.50 -3.18
C GLU A 26 7.25 -23.22 -4.65
N ASP A 27 6.26 -22.80 -5.44
CA ASP A 27 6.41 -22.58 -6.88
C ASP A 27 7.17 -21.27 -7.19
N GLY A 28 7.17 -20.32 -6.25
CA GLY A 28 7.58 -18.95 -6.51
C GLY A 28 6.66 -18.24 -7.52
N PHE A 29 6.97 -16.98 -7.84
CA PHE A 29 6.14 -16.16 -8.74
C PHE A 29 7.00 -15.28 -9.65
N PRO A 30 7.70 -15.86 -10.65
CA PRO A 30 8.61 -15.11 -11.54
C PRO A 30 7.87 -14.08 -12.41
N PHE A 31 6.59 -14.27 -12.67
CA PHE A 31 5.76 -13.30 -13.41
C PHE A 31 5.04 -12.28 -12.50
N LEU A 32 5.33 -12.28 -11.19
CA LEU A 32 4.68 -11.41 -10.21
C LEU A 32 3.15 -11.48 -10.34
N VAL A 33 2.57 -12.69 -10.34
CA VAL A 33 1.12 -12.90 -10.31
C VAL A 33 0.84 -14.03 -9.35
N PHE A 34 -0.06 -13.81 -8.38
CA PHE A 34 -0.51 -14.86 -7.46
C PHE A 34 -1.72 -15.64 -8.02
N THR A 35 -2.11 -16.70 -7.31
CA THR A 35 -3.40 -17.36 -7.55
C THR A 35 -4.55 -16.36 -7.40
N ARG A 36 -5.64 -16.55 -8.16
CA ARG A 36 -6.71 -15.54 -8.32
C ARG A 36 -7.35 -15.09 -7.00
N ASN A 37 -7.49 -15.99 -6.04
CA ASN A 37 -8.06 -15.69 -4.72
C ASN A 37 -7.08 -14.90 -3.85
N LEU A 38 -5.81 -15.31 -3.83
CA LEU A 38 -4.75 -14.64 -3.09
C LEU A 38 -4.43 -13.26 -3.66
N GLU A 39 -4.42 -13.11 -4.98
CA GLU A 39 -4.23 -11.81 -5.65
C GLU A 39 -5.36 -10.84 -5.29
N ARG A 40 -6.62 -11.28 -5.30
CA ARG A 40 -7.74 -10.43 -4.86
C ARG A 40 -7.56 -9.95 -3.43
N HIS A 41 -7.16 -10.85 -2.53
CA HIS A 41 -6.92 -10.50 -1.12
C HIS A 41 -5.76 -9.52 -0.99
N PHE A 42 -4.65 -9.74 -1.71
CA PHE A 42 -3.50 -8.84 -1.76
C PHE A 42 -3.89 -7.43 -2.22
N LEU A 43 -4.70 -7.33 -3.28
CA LEU A 43 -5.17 -6.06 -3.82
C LEU A 43 -6.07 -5.30 -2.84
N THR A 44 -6.82 -5.99 -1.98
CA THR A 44 -7.71 -5.35 -1.00
C THR A 44 -7.02 -5.04 0.34
N TYR A 45 -6.00 -5.81 0.71
CA TYR A 45 -5.39 -5.81 2.04
C TYR A 45 -4.80 -4.45 2.44
N ASN A 46 -4.17 -3.73 1.50
CA ASN A 46 -3.41 -2.49 1.81
C ASN A 46 -3.91 -1.24 1.07
N LEU A 47 -5.18 -1.19 0.67
CA LEU A 47 -5.72 -0.09 -0.13
C LEU A 47 -5.61 1.29 0.55
N ASP A 48 -5.88 1.37 1.85
CA ASP A 48 -5.81 2.65 2.60
C ASP A 48 -4.37 3.12 2.79
N ALA A 49 -3.45 2.22 3.13
CA ALA A 49 -2.02 2.54 3.25
C ALA A 49 -1.45 2.99 1.90
N ARG A 50 -1.85 2.30 0.82
CA ARG A 50 -1.45 2.63 -0.55
C ARG A 50 -1.98 3.99 -1.00
N ARG A 51 -3.23 4.32 -0.67
CA ARG A 51 -3.81 5.64 -0.94
C ARG A 51 -3.02 6.74 -0.25
N LYS A 52 -2.71 6.60 1.04
CA LYS A 52 -1.90 7.58 1.79
C LYS A 52 -0.51 7.75 1.18
N PHE A 53 0.15 6.64 0.87
CA PHE A 53 1.45 6.65 0.20
C PHE A 53 1.38 7.41 -1.13
N PHE A 54 0.43 7.06 -1.99
CA PHE A 54 0.26 7.67 -3.30
C PHE A 54 -0.10 9.16 -3.23
N PHE A 55 -0.90 9.57 -2.24
CA PHE A 55 -1.21 10.97 -1.97
C PHE A 55 0.06 11.78 -1.65
N VAL A 56 0.91 11.29 -0.74
CA VAL A 56 2.18 11.95 -0.39
C VAL A 56 3.12 11.99 -1.59
N MET A 57 3.25 10.88 -2.33
CA MET A 57 4.11 10.83 -3.52
C MET A 57 3.63 11.78 -4.64
N THR A 58 2.32 11.96 -4.80
CA THR A 58 1.75 12.90 -5.78
C THR A 58 2.08 14.36 -5.41
N ILE A 59 2.02 14.73 -4.13
CA ILE A 59 2.43 16.07 -3.67
C ILE A 59 3.92 16.30 -3.97
N ILE A 60 4.77 15.32 -3.65
CA ILE A 60 6.21 15.39 -3.94
C ILE A 60 6.44 15.52 -5.45
N ALA A 61 5.71 14.75 -6.27
CA ALA A 61 5.79 14.81 -7.72
C ALA A 61 5.44 16.21 -8.26
N ILE A 62 4.37 16.83 -7.76
CA ILE A 62 3.96 18.19 -8.14
C ILE A 62 5.09 19.18 -7.84
N LEU A 63 5.69 19.11 -6.65
CA LEU A 63 6.77 20.02 -6.23
C LEU A 63 8.02 19.85 -7.12
N ILE A 64 8.48 18.61 -7.31
CA ILE A 64 9.65 18.32 -8.14
C ILE A 64 9.41 18.71 -9.60
N TYR A 65 8.24 18.38 -10.15
CA TYR A 65 7.91 18.68 -11.54
C TYR A 65 7.83 20.19 -11.78
N ASN A 66 7.28 20.96 -10.83
CA ASN A 66 7.22 22.42 -10.94
C ASN A 66 8.56 23.12 -10.70
N LEU A 67 9.52 22.48 -10.03
CA LEU A 67 10.88 23.02 -9.89
C LEU A 67 11.56 23.22 -11.26
N PHE A 68 11.21 22.43 -12.27
CA PHE A 68 11.73 22.58 -13.63
C PHE A 68 11.29 23.87 -14.33
N LEU A 69 10.27 24.59 -13.83
CA LEU A 69 9.89 25.89 -14.40
C LEU A 69 11.05 26.91 -14.33
N PHE A 70 11.84 26.86 -13.26
CA PHE A 70 13.00 27.73 -13.10
C PHE A 70 14.06 27.45 -14.16
N THR A 71 14.30 26.17 -14.45
CA THR A 71 15.27 25.72 -15.45
C THR A 71 14.78 25.95 -16.89
N ASP A 72 13.49 25.84 -17.15
CA ASP A 72 12.91 26.02 -18.49
C ASP A 72 13.21 27.41 -19.09
N ARG A 73 13.27 28.46 -18.25
CA ARG A 73 13.58 29.82 -18.71
C ARG A 73 15.01 29.94 -19.26
N GLU A 74 15.97 29.27 -18.61
CA GLU A 74 17.39 29.32 -18.98
C GLU A 74 17.72 28.34 -20.10
N MET A 75 17.08 27.17 -20.12
CA MET A 75 17.38 26.13 -21.09
C MET A 75 16.64 26.31 -22.43
N LEU A 76 15.39 26.80 -22.40
CA LEU A 76 14.57 27.03 -23.60
C LEU A 76 14.08 28.48 -23.67
N PRO A 77 14.98 29.44 -23.90
CA PRO A 77 14.58 30.85 -24.02
C PRO A 77 13.63 31.10 -25.20
N ASP A 78 13.59 30.21 -26.19
CA ASP A 78 12.72 30.26 -27.37
C ASP A 78 11.26 29.93 -27.05
N ILE A 79 11.00 28.92 -26.23
CA ILE A 79 9.64 28.41 -25.97
C ILE A 79 9.25 28.30 -24.49
N TYR A 80 9.99 28.93 -23.56
CA TYR A 80 9.71 28.81 -22.12
C TYR A 80 8.25 29.15 -21.74
N ARG A 81 7.62 30.11 -22.41
CA ARG A 81 6.20 30.48 -22.15
C ARG A 81 5.26 29.34 -22.50
N THR A 82 5.48 28.70 -23.65
CA THR A 82 4.71 27.54 -24.10
C THR A 82 4.95 26.35 -23.17
N ALA A 83 6.21 26.11 -22.77
CA ALA A 83 6.56 25.08 -21.80
C ALA A 83 5.83 25.31 -20.46
N TRP A 84 5.83 26.53 -19.94
CA TRP A 84 5.10 26.89 -18.72
C TRP A 84 3.59 26.71 -18.88
N GLN A 85 3.00 27.08 -20.03
CA GLN A 85 1.58 26.85 -20.30
C GLN A 85 1.23 25.36 -20.32
N ILE A 86 2.07 24.50 -20.90
CA ILE A 86 1.86 23.04 -20.88
C ILE A 86 1.96 22.52 -19.43
N ARG A 87 2.99 22.92 -18.68
CA ARG A 87 3.21 22.45 -17.30
C ARG A 87 2.14 22.93 -16.33
N LEU A 88 1.86 24.24 -16.30
CA LEU A 88 0.91 24.85 -15.36
C LEU A 88 -0.54 24.80 -15.83
N GLY A 89 -0.78 24.76 -17.13
CA GLY A 89 -2.12 24.76 -17.72
C GLY A 89 -2.71 23.37 -17.93
N ILE A 90 -1.87 22.32 -18.09
CA ILE A 90 -2.33 20.96 -18.37
C ILE A 90 -1.83 19.97 -17.32
N VAL A 91 -0.52 19.83 -17.14
CA VAL A 91 0.03 18.72 -16.34
C VAL A 91 -0.26 18.90 -14.84
N THR A 92 0.08 20.07 -14.29
CA THR A 92 -0.13 20.40 -12.88
C THR A 92 -1.61 20.37 -12.48
N PRO A 93 -2.57 20.95 -13.24
CA PRO A 93 -3.98 20.85 -12.88
C PRO A 93 -4.48 19.41 -12.96
N CYS A 94 -4.04 18.61 -13.93
CA CYS A 94 -4.35 17.17 -13.96
C CYS A 94 -3.82 16.45 -12.70
N MET A 95 -2.60 16.74 -12.26
CA MET A 95 -2.06 16.20 -11.00
C MET A 95 -2.88 16.64 -9.78
N LEU A 96 -3.30 17.89 -9.71
CA LEU A 96 -4.15 18.40 -8.62
C LEU A 96 -5.55 17.78 -8.62
N ILE A 97 -6.15 17.58 -9.80
CA ILE A 97 -7.44 16.89 -9.95
C ILE A 97 -7.31 15.46 -9.44
N ILE A 98 -6.27 14.72 -9.86
CA ILE A 98 -6.04 13.36 -9.37
C ILE A 98 -5.79 13.35 -7.86
N LEU A 99 -5.01 14.30 -7.34
CA LEU A 99 -4.78 14.46 -5.90
C LEU A 99 -6.10 14.67 -5.13
N ALA A 100 -7.02 15.47 -5.66
CA ALA A 100 -8.34 15.68 -5.09
C ALA A 100 -9.22 14.43 -5.19
N LEU A 101 -9.17 13.71 -6.32
CA LEU A 101 -9.92 12.46 -6.53
C LEU A 101 -9.48 11.35 -5.55
N LEU A 102 -8.20 11.33 -5.15
CA LEU A 102 -7.70 10.40 -4.13
C LEU A 102 -8.32 10.60 -2.75
N HIS A 103 -8.98 11.74 -2.48
CA HIS A 103 -9.72 11.93 -1.24
C HIS A 103 -10.97 11.03 -1.17
N TYR A 104 -11.57 10.69 -2.32
CA TYR A 104 -12.78 9.88 -2.39
C TYR A 104 -12.44 8.38 -2.47
N ARG A 105 -13.02 7.58 -1.57
CA ARG A 105 -12.73 6.14 -1.50
C ARG A 105 -13.10 5.35 -2.76
N VAL A 106 -14.03 5.86 -3.57
CA VAL A 106 -14.50 5.20 -4.80
C VAL A 106 -13.36 5.05 -5.82
N PHE A 107 -12.46 6.03 -5.90
CA PHE A 107 -11.37 6.04 -6.88
C PHE A 107 -10.16 5.20 -6.49
N ILE A 108 -10.13 4.63 -5.28
CA ILE A 108 -9.00 3.83 -4.79
C ILE A 108 -8.72 2.62 -5.71
N ARG A 109 -9.76 2.03 -6.30
CA ARG A 109 -9.63 0.91 -7.23
C ARG A 109 -8.90 1.28 -8.53
N TYR A 110 -8.89 2.57 -8.90
CA TYR A 110 -8.30 3.08 -10.13
C TYR A 110 -6.93 3.75 -9.92
N ILE A 111 -6.33 3.66 -8.72
CA ILE A 111 -5.04 4.29 -8.40
C ILE A 111 -3.94 3.91 -9.40
N ASP A 112 -3.87 2.65 -9.82
CA ASP A 112 -2.87 2.18 -10.80
C ASP A 112 -3.02 2.92 -12.14
N PHE A 113 -4.24 2.98 -12.68
CA PHE A 113 -4.52 3.68 -13.94
C PHE A 113 -4.29 5.19 -13.83
N MET A 114 -4.60 5.80 -12.69
CA MET A 114 -4.34 7.22 -12.45
C MET A 114 -2.83 7.51 -12.38
N ALA A 115 -2.05 6.62 -11.77
CA ALA A 115 -0.59 6.71 -11.73
C ALA A 115 0.00 6.60 -13.14
N ASP A 116 -0.42 5.60 -13.92
CA ASP A 116 0.00 5.41 -15.31
C ASP A 116 -0.28 6.66 -16.15
N PHE A 117 -1.51 7.16 -16.04
CA PHE A 117 -1.93 8.36 -16.75
C PHE A 117 -1.05 9.57 -16.43
N LEU A 118 -0.75 9.81 -15.15
CA LEU A 118 0.11 10.94 -14.76
C LEU A 118 1.55 10.80 -15.27
N ILE A 119 2.10 9.59 -15.25
CA ILE A 119 3.47 9.35 -15.71
C ILE A 119 3.56 9.53 -17.23
N VAL A 120 2.61 8.96 -17.99
CA VAL A 120 2.52 9.16 -19.44
C VAL A 120 2.31 10.63 -19.76
N LEU A 121 1.34 11.31 -19.12
CA LEU A 121 1.07 12.73 -19.33
C LEU A 121 2.32 13.59 -19.08
N SER A 122 3.04 13.31 -18.00
CA SER A 122 4.26 14.05 -17.64
C SER A 122 5.37 13.79 -18.66
N ALA A 123 5.60 12.54 -19.08
CA ALA A 123 6.62 12.22 -20.07
C ALA A 123 6.28 12.80 -21.45
N SER A 124 5.04 12.64 -21.90
CA SER A 124 4.54 13.20 -23.15
C SER A 124 4.65 14.73 -23.18
N SER A 125 4.45 15.41 -22.05
CA SER A 125 4.65 16.87 -22.00
C SER A 125 6.10 17.27 -22.30
N ILE A 126 7.09 16.52 -21.82
CA ILE A 126 8.50 16.78 -22.11
C ILE A 126 8.81 16.44 -23.57
N ILE A 127 8.29 15.33 -24.09
CA ILE A 127 8.44 14.95 -25.50
C ILE A 127 7.84 16.03 -26.43
N MET A 128 6.69 16.60 -26.06
CA MET A 128 6.07 17.69 -26.81
C MET A 128 6.94 18.96 -26.80
N ILE A 129 7.48 19.34 -25.63
CA ILE A 129 8.43 20.48 -25.52
C ILE A 129 9.67 20.21 -26.38
N LEU A 130 10.19 18.99 -26.36
CA LEU A 130 11.34 18.54 -27.13
C LEU A 130 11.11 18.71 -28.64
N HIS A 131 9.90 18.37 -29.12
CA HIS A 131 9.52 18.50 -30.53
C HIS A 131 9.37 19.96 -30.99
N PHE A 132 8.82 20.85 -30.17
CA PHE A 132 8.59 22.26 -30.57
C PHE A 132 9.82 23.16 -30.43
N SER A 133 10.79 22.77 -29.60
CA SER A 133 11.99 23.55 -29.32
C SER A 133 13.00 23.46 -30.46
N HIS A 134 13.57 24.60 -30.86
CA HIS A 134 14.66 24.65 -31.82
C HIS A 134 16.00 25.01 -31.18
N HIS A 135 15.99 25.33 -29.88
CA HIS A 135 17.20 25.71 -29.15
C HIS A 135 18.18 24.52 -28.97
N PRO A 136 19.50 24.71 -29.10
CA PRO A 136 20.49 23.63 -28.96
C PRO A 136 20.46 22.90 -27.61
N ASN A 137 20.06 23.58 -26.53
CA ASN A 137 19.99 22.97 -25.20
C ASN A 137 18.86 21.94 -25.05
N VAL A 138 17.95 21.83 -26.03
CA VAL A 138 16.88 20.82 -26.07
C VAL A 138 17.42 19.41 -25.90
N VAL A 139 18.67 19.17 -26.33
CA VAL A 139 19.36 17.89 -26.20
C VAL A 139 19.38 17.39 -24.76
N HIS A 140 19.43 18.26 -23.75
CA HIS A 140 19.50 17.86 -22.34
C HIS A 140 18.15 17.44 -21.72
N TYR A 141 17.03 17.69 -22.41
CA TYR A 141 15.69 17.44 -21.87
C TYR A 141 15.32 15.96 -21.78
N HIS A 142 16.03 15.07 -22.50
CA HIS A 142 15.86 13.61 -22.35
C HIS A 142 16.13 13.14 -20.91
N THR A 143 17.00 13.83 -20.17
CA THR A 143 17.26 13.55 -18.74
C THR A 143 15.99 13.70 -17.90
N GLY A 144 15.11 14.64 -18.25
CA GLY A 144 13.81 14.81 -17.58
C GLY A 144 12.89 13.61 -17.77
N ILE A 145 12.90 12.98 -18.95
CA ILE A 145 12.14 11.76 -19.24
C ILE A 145 12.66 10.61 -18.38
N ILE A 146 13.98 10.46 -18.27
CA ILE A 146 14.62 9.45 -17.41
C ILE A 146 14.14 9.62 -15.95
N LEU A 147 14.14 10.85 -15.43
CA LEU A 147 13.68 11.13 -14.07
C LEU A 147 12.21 10.75 -13.86
N ILE A 148 11.33 11.03 -14.83
CA ILE A 148 9.91 10.67 -14.75
C ILE A 148 9.73 9.15 -14.70
N ILE A 149 10.43 8.41 -15.56
CA ILE A 149 10.36 6.94 -15.60
C ILE A 149 10.88 6.35 -14.28
N MET A 150 12.03 6.83 -13.81
CA MET A 150 12.60 6.39 -12.52
C MET A 150 11.65 6.70 -11.36
N PHE A 151 11.02 7.88 -11.35
CA PHE A 151 10.06 8.24 -10.33
C PHE A 151 8.85 7.30 -10.33
N GLY A 152 8.30 6.99 -11.51
CA GLY A 152 7.20 6.04 -11.64
C GLY A 152 7.55 4.62 -11.17
N ASN A 153 8.69 4.10 -11.64
CA ASN A 153 9.08 2.72 -11.40
C ASN A 153 9.61 2.48 -9.98
N ILE A 154 10.37 3.42 -9.41
CA ILE A 154 11.07 3.24 -8.13
C ILE A 154 10.31 3.91 -6.98
N VAL A 155 9.84 5.14 -7.16
CA VAL A 155 9.24 5.93 -6.07
C VAL A 155 7.76 5.61 -5.92
N VAL A 156 6.99 5.71 -7.01
CA VAL A 156 5.56 5.38 -7.01
C VAL A 156 5.35 3.87 -6.87
N ARG A 157 6.31 3.06 -7.35
CA ARG A 157 6.25 1.59 -7.36
C ARG A 157 5.03 1.09 -8.11
N LEU A 158 4.95 1.50 -9.37
CA LEU A 158 3.99 0.95 -10.33
C LEU A 158 4.07 -0.57 -10.35
N ARG A 159 2.94 -1.25 -10.57
CA ARG A 159 2.99 -2.70 -10.80
C ARG A 159 3.83 -3.01 -12.03
N PHE A 160 4.60 -4.08 -12.01
CA PHE A 160 5.60 -4.41 -13.02
C PHE A 160 5.02 -4.42 -14.44
N TRP A 161 3.85 -5.02 -14.64
CA TRP A 161 3.19 -5.05 -15.96
C TRP A 161 2.76 -3.65 -16.44
N HIS A 162 2.26 -2.81 -15.53
CA HIS A 162 1.92 -1.42 -15.85
C HIS A 162 3.18 -0.61 -16.16
N ALA A 163 4.22 -0.74 -15.32
CA ALA A 163 5.52 -0.11 -15.52
C ALA A 163 6.17 -0.49 -16.84
N LEU A 164 6.08 -1.76 -17.25
CA LEU A 164 6.60 -2.25 -18.52
C LEU A 164 5.85 -1.60 -19.69
N VAL A 165 4.51 -1.62 -19.68
CA VAL A 165 3.70 -1.02 -20.74
C VAL A 165 3.93 0.49 -20.85
N VAL A 166 3.93 1.21 -19.71
CA VAL A 166 4.13 2.67 -19.67
C VAL A 166 5.55 3.04 -20.11
N SER A 167 6.57 2.34 -19.62
CA SER A 167 7.96 2.62 -19.99
C SER A 167 8.22 2.32 -21.47
N SER A 168 7.68 1.21 -21.99
CA SER A 168 7.75 0.90 -23.43
C SER A 168 7.02 1.91 -24.29
N LEU A 169 5.84 2.38 -23.86
CA LEU A 169 5.09 3.42 -24.57
C LEU A 169 5.87 4.74 -24.63
N ILE A 170 6.42 5.20 -23.50
CA ILE A 170 7.21 6.43 -23.43
C ILE A 170 8.48 6.31 -24.29
N PHE A 171 9.15 5.16 -24.25
CA PHE A 171 10.32 4.90 -25.09
C PHE A 171 9.98 4.92 -26.57
N ALA A 172 8.88 4.29 -26.98
CA ALA A 172 8.44 4.29 -28.36
C ALA A 172 8.13 5.72 -28.84
N LEU A 173 7.39 6.49 -28.05
CA LEU A 173 7.11 7.90 -28.35
C LEU A 173 8.40 8.71 -28.50
N TYR A 174 9.35 8.55 -27.57
CA TYR A 174 10.63 9.23 -27.62
C TYR A 174 11.42 8.90 -28.89
N VAL A 175 11.59 7.62 -29.23
CA VAL A 175 12.34 7.18 -30.41
C VAL A 175 11.67 7.63 -31.71
N LEU A 176 10.34 7.74 -31.74
CA LEU A 176 9.61 8.26 -32.91
C LEU A 176 9.80 9.76 -33.09
N THR A 177 9.85 10.54 -32.01
CA THR A 177 9.99 12.00 -32.06
C THR A 177 11.43 12.47 -32.28
N VAL A 178 12.42 11.74 -31.77
CA VAL A 178 13.84 12.15 -31.82
C VAL A 178 14.37 12.44 -33.23
N PRO A 179 14.05 11.64 -34.28
CA PRO A 179 14.46 11.92 -35.66
C PRO A 179 13.95 13.23 -36.26
N GLU A 180 12.85 13.78 -35.74
CA GLU A 180 12.27 15.03 -36.23
C GLU A 180 13.00 16.26 -35.68
N ILE A 181 13.90 16.09 -34.70
CA ILE A 181 14.57 17.17 -34.00
C ILE A 181 15.87 17.53 -34.72
N THR A 182 15.86 18.67 -35.43
CA THR A 182 17.01 19.16 -36.21
C THR A 182 18.24 19.49 -35.37
N ALA A 183 18.07 19.77 -34.07
CA ALA A 183 19.16 20.13 -33.17
C ALA A 183 20.02 18.92 -32.71
N MET A 184 19.52 17.69 -32.86
CA MET A 184 20.25 16.49 -32.43
C MET A 184 21.03 15.86 -33.60
N GLN A 185 22.37 15.83 -33.49
CA GLN A 185 23.19 15.08 -34.43
C GLN A 185 23.00 13.56 -34.23
N PRO A 186 23.11 12.71 -35.28
CA PRO A 186 22.89 11.27 -35.18
C PRO A 186 23.63 10.54 -34.05
N PRO A 187 24.93 10.84 -33.76
CA PRO A 187 25.63 10.21 -32.63
C PRO A 187 25.00 10.50 -31.28
N VAL A 188 24.48 11.73 -31.09
CA VAL A 188 23.83 12.16 -29.86
C VAL A 188 22.46 11.49 -29.71
N MET A 189 21.70 11.37 -30.80
CA MET A 189 20.40 10.67 -30.81
C MET A 189 20.54 9.22 -30.35
N ILE A 190 21.53 8.51 -30.89
CA ILE A 190 21.83 7.13 -30.53
C ILE A 190 22.23 7.05 -29.06
N ASN A 191 23.16 7.91 -28.61
CA ASN A 191 23.61 7.93 -27.22
C ASN A 191 22.45 8.18 -26.25
N SER A 192 21.64 9.22 -26.45
CA SER A 192 20.51 9.54 -25.58
C SER A 192 19.45 8.43 -25.58
N SER A 193 19.20 7.78 -26.72
CA SER A 193 18.26 6.64 -26.80
C SER A 193 18.77 5.41 -26.05
N VAL A 194 20.06 5.08 -26.17
CA VAL A 194 20.70 3.97 -25.45
C VAL A 194 20.73 4.25 -23.94
N VAL A 195 21.01 5.49 -23.53
CA VAL A 195 20.98 5.90 -22.12
C VAL A 195 19.58 5.78 -21.55
N LEU A 196 18.56 6.29 -22.26
CA LEU A 196 17.16 6.17 -21.85
C LEU A 196 16.74 4.70 -21.75
N PHE A 197 17.08 3.87 -22.73
CA PHE A 197 16.78 2.44 -22.72
C PHE A 197 17.44 1.72 -21.55
N SER A 198 18.71 2.03 -21.28
CA SER A 198 19.44 1.48 -20.14
C SER A 198 18.81 1.88 -18.81
N ALA A 199 18.40 3.14 -18.66
CA ALA A 199 17.70 3.62 -17.49
C ALA A 199 16.34 2.93 -17.29
N ILE A 200 15.60 2.69 -18.38
CA ILE A 200 14.35 1.92 -18.36
C ILE A 200 14.61 0.50 -17.84
N ILE A 201 15.58 -0.21 -18.40
CA ILE A 201 15.92 -1.58 -17.97
C ILE A 201 16.28 -1.60 -16.47
N ILE A 202 17.19 -0.71 -16.04
CA ILE A 202 17.63 -0.66 -14.64
C ILE A 202 16.44 -0.36 -13.73
N SER A 203 15.59 0.61 -14.10
CA SER A 203 14.41 0.96 -13.31
C SER A 203 13.35 -0.16 -13.25
N LEU A 204 13.18 -0.93 -14.34
CA LEU A 204 12.29 -2.09 -14.38
C LEU A 204 12.82 -3.25 -13.53
N ILE A 205 14.14 -3.50 -13.55
CA ILE A 205 14.78 -4.48 -12.66
C ILE A 205 14.57 -4.07 -11.20
N ALA A 206 14.78 -2.80 -10.86
CA ALA A 206 14.55 -2.29 -9.51
C ALA A 206 13.08 -2.46 -9.10
N ASN A 207 12.14 -2.11 -9.99
CA ASN A 207 10.71 -2.26 -9.73
C ASN A 207 10.32 -3.74 -9.52
N TYR A 208 10.82 -4.64 -10.37
CA TYR A 208 10.62 -6.09 -10.22
C TYR A 208 11.09 -6.59 -8.85
N GLN A 209 12.28 -6.17 -8.40
CA GLN A 209 12.81 -6.54 -7.08
C GLN A 209 11.94 -5.99 -5.94
N ILE A 210 11.51 -4.73 -6.04
CA ILE A 210 10.66 -4.09 -5.03
C ILE A 210 9.30 -4.80 -4.94
N GLU A 211 8.65 -5.08 -6.07
CA GLU A 211 7.36 -5.77 -6.08
C GLU A 211 7.48 -7.22 -5.59
N SER A 212 8.53 -7.93 -6.00
CA SER A 212 8.81 -9.28 -5.52
C SER A 212 9.01 -9.30 -4.01
N ALA A 213 9.81 -8.37 -3.47
CA ALA A 213 10.04 -8.24 -2.03
C ALA A 213 8.75 -7.94 -1.27
N LEU A 214 7.88 -7.08 -1.81
CA LEU A 214 6.58 -6.76 -1.23
C LEU A 214 5.67 -8.00 -1.17
N ARG A 215 5.61 -8.78 -2.25
CA ARG A 215 4.85 -10.02 -2.37
C ARG A 215 5.34 -11.09 -1.39
N TRP A 216 6.66 -11.27 -1.29
CA TRP A 216 7.26 -12.17 -0.30
C TRP A 216 6.99 -11.73 1.14
N SER A 217 7.07 -10.42 1.42
CA SER A 217 6.75 -9.88 2.74
C SER A 217 5.29 -10.15 3.11
N TYR A 218 4.38 -10.01 2.15
CA TYR A 218 2.97 -10.32 2.32
C TYR A 218 2.71 -11.80 2.63
N LEU A 219 3.31 -12.72 1.87
CA LEU A 219 3.19 -14.16 2.14
C LEU A 219 3.71 -14.50 3.54
N ARG A 220 4.87 -13.97 3.94
CA ARG A 220 5.40 -14.17 5.30
C ARG A 220 4.48 -13.62 6.39
N HIS A 221 3.83 -12.49 6.14
CA HIS A 221 2.84 -11.93 7.07
C HIS A 221 1.66 -12.90 7.25
N LEU A 222 1.07 -13.38 6.15
CA LEU A 222 -0.05 -14.32 6.21
C LEU A 222 0.32 -15.64 6.88
N SER A 223 1.51 -16.19 6.59
CA SER A 223 1.97 -17.42 7.23
C SER A 223 2.12 -17.26 8.75
N LYS A 224 2.65 -16.13 9.21
CA LYS A 224 2.73 -15.82 10.65
C LYS A 224 1.35 -15.68 11.29
N GLU A 225 0.41 -15.04 10.60
CA GLU A 225 -0.97 -14.88 11.08
C GLU A 225 -1.70 -16.23 11.21
N ILE A 226 -1.45 -17.17 10.29
CA ILE A 226 -1.98 -18.53 10.41
C ILE A 226 -1.37 -19.26 11.62
N GLU A 227 -0.08 -19.11 11.85
CA GLU A 227 0.61 -19.71 12.99
C GLU A 227 0.10 -19.15 14.33
N THR A 228 -0.10 -17.84 14.44
CA THR A 228 -0.67 -17.24 15.65
C THR A 228 -2.09 -17.73 15.92
N ILE A 229 -2.93 -17.85 14.88
CA ILE A 229 -4.29 -18.42 15.02
C ILE A 229 -4.23 -19.86 15.54
N ARG A 230 -3.26 -20.68 15.09
CA ARG A 230 -3.09 -22.06 15.57
C ARG A 230 -2.63 -22.11 17.02
N LEU A 231 -1.66 -21.27 17.38
CA LEU A 231 -1.16 -21.19 18.75
C LEU A 231 -2.27 -20.75 19.72
N GLU A 232 -3.11 -19.78 19.33
CA GLU A 232 -4.28 -19.38 20.12
C GLU A 232 -5.26 -20.55 20.32
N LYS A 233 -5.60 -21.29 19.26
CA LYS A 233 -6.50 -22.45 19.35
C LYS A 233 -5.95 -23.55 20.25
N ALA A 234 -4.68 -23.92 20.06
CA ALA A 234 -4.03 -24.94 20.88
C ALA A 234 -3.94 -24.52 22.36
N LYS A 235 -3.66 -23.23 22.63
CA LYS A 235 -3.67 -22.68 23.98
C LYS A 235 -5.06 -22.79 24.61
N THR A 236 -6.12 -22.39 23.92
CA THR A 236 -7.49 -22.47 24.44
C THR A 236 -7.92 -23.91 24.69
N GLU A 237 -7.54 -24.85 23.82
CA GLU A 237 -7.81 -26.28 24.01
C GLU A 237 -7.09 -26.84 25.24
N LEU A 238 -5.80 -26.49 25.42
CA LEU A 238 -5.03 -26.86 26.61
C LEU A 238 -5.59 -26.25 27.89
N GLU A 239 -6.02 -24.99 27.86
CA GLU A 239 -6.67 -24.33 28.99
C GLU A 239 -7.99 -25.02 29.35
N LEU A 240 -8.79 -25.41 28.36
CA LEU A 240 -10.03 -26.16 28.57
C LEU A 240 -9.74 -27.52 29.22
N ILE A 241 -8.80 -28.30 28.67
CA ILE A 241 -8.43 -29.62 29.21
C ILE A 241 -7.82 -29.50 30.62
N SER A 242 -7.03 -28.46 30.89
CA SER A 242 -6.42 -28.25 32.21
C SER A 242 -7.40 -27.74 33.26
N SER A 243 -8.42 -27.00 32.85
CA SER A 243 -9.38 -26.35 33.75
C SER A 243 -10.60 -27.21 34.06
N LEU A 244 -10.86 -28.25 33.27
CA LEU A 244 -11.94 -29.21 33.48
C LEU A 244 -11.40 -30.56 33.98
N ASP A 245 -12.16 -31.20 34.86
CA ASP A 245 -11.97 -32.60 35.19
C ASP A 245 -12.54 -33.47 34.06
N VAL A 246 -11.68 -34.30 33.47
CA VAL A 246 -11.99 -35.10 32.26
C VAL A 246 -13.13 -36.09 32.49
N LEU A 247 -13.32 -36.55 33.73
CA LEU A 247 -14.34 -37.56 34.05
C LEU A 247 -15.74 -36.95 34.22
N THR A 248 -15.82 -35.71 34.69
CA THR A 248 -17.10 -35.06 35.06
C THR A 248 -17.48 -33.90 34.13
N GLY A 249 -16.53 -33.36 33.36
CA GLY A 249 -16.72 -32.14 32.57
C GLY A 249 -16.90 -30.87 33.41
N LEU A 250 -16.79 -30.98 34.74
CA LEU A 250 -16.88 -29.86 35.68
C LEU A 250 -15.51 -29.20 35.86
N ALA A 251 -15.50 -27.98 36.39
CA ALA A 251 -14.25 -27.29 36.70
C ALA A 251 -13.40 -28.10 37.69
N ASN A 252 -12.12 -28.27 37.36
CA ASN A 252 -11.09 -28.83 38.23
C ASN A 252 -11.04 -28.03 39.55
N ARG A 253 -10.81 -28.72 40.67
CA ARG A 253 -10.60 -28.13 42.01
C ARG A 253 -9.71 -26.89 42.00
N ARG A 254 -8.58 -26.91 41.28
CA ARG A 254 -7.66 -25.76 41.17
C ARG A 254 -8.30 -24.56 40.48
N ASN A 255 -9.11 -24.80 39.45
CA ASN A 255 -9.83 -23.75 38.74
C ASN A 255 -10.98 -23.19 39.60
N PHE A 256 -11.68 -24.06 40.32
CA PHE A 256 -12.73 -23.69 41.28
C PHE A 256 -12.19 -22.81 42.43
N ASP A 257 -11.06 -23.19 43.04
CA ASP A 257 -10.43 -22.42 44.12
C ASP A 257 -9.99 -21.04 43.63
N THR A 258 -9.44 -20.95 42.41
CA THR A 258 -9.01 -19.68 41.80
C THR A 258 -10.20 -18.77 41.50
N PHE A 259 -11.29 -19.33 40.97
CA PHE A 259 -12.52 -18.59 40.69
C PHE A 259 -13.16 -18.06 41.97
N LEU A 260 -13.25 -18.90 43.02
CA LEU A 260 -13.75 -18.50 44.33
C LEU A 260 -12.94 -17.35 44.94
N ASP A 261 -11.60 -17.42 44.91
CA ASP A 261 -10.76 -16.34 45.47
C ASP A 261 -10.93 -15.02 44.70
N THR A 262 -11.14 -15.10 43.37
CA THR A 262 -11.37 -13.93 42.53
C THR A 262 -12.71 -13.25 42.85
N GLU A 263 -13.79 -14.02 42.92
CA GLU A 263 -15.12 -13.52 43.27
C GLU A 263 -15.18 -13.04 44.73
N TRP A 264 -14.49 -13.71 45.65
CA TRP A 264 -14.39 -13.28 47.04
C TRP A 264 -13.75 -11.90 47.15
N ARG A 265 -12.66 -11.64 46.41
CA ARG A 265 -12.00 -10.32 46.38
C ARG A 265 -12.88 -9.25 45.74
N MET A 266 -13.57 -9.57 44.65
CA MET A 266 -14.51 -8.64 43.99
C MET A 266 -15.67 -8.28 44.92
N GLY A 267 -16.21 -9.26 45.65
CA GLY A 267 -17.24 -9.08 46.65
C GLY A 267 -16.78 -8.21 47.83
N VAL A 268 -15.57 -8.43 48.34
CA VAL A 268 -14.98 -7.64 49.44
C VAL A 268 -14.74 -6.18 49.04
N ILE A 269 -14.43 -5.90 47.76
CA ILE A 269 -14.23 -4.54 47.23
C ILE A 269 -15.57 -3.81 47.01
N CYS A 270 -16.67 -4.52 46.72
CA CYS A 270 -17.99 -3.92 46.47
C CYS A 270 -18.86 -3.73 47.72
N VAL A 271 -18.41 -4.14 48.91
CA VAL A 271 -19.09 -3.76 50.15
C VAL A 271 -18.69 -2.32 50.48
N PRO A 272 -19.59 -1.32 50.40
CA PRO A 272 -19.27 -0.02 50.91
C PRO A 272 -18.99 -0.20 52.40
N VAL A 273 -17.82 0.27 52.85
CA VAL A 273 -17.55 0.44 54.28
C VAL A 273 -18.48 1.55 54.77
N THR A 274 -19.76 1.25 54.97
CA THR A 274 -20.62 2.00 55.88
C THR A 274 -20.11 1.68 57.26
N GLY A 275 -19.06 2.40 57.65
CA GLY A 275 -18.72 2.57 59.04
C GLY A 275 -19.86 3.32 59.69
N GLU A 276 -20.84 2.61 60.24
CA GLU A 276 -21.46 3.04 61.47
C GLU A 276 -22.12 1.87 62.21
N ARG A 277 -21.78 1.87 63.48
CA ARG A 277 -22.06 0.88 64.50
C ARG A 277 -23.55 0.98 64.84
N ASN A 278 -24.40 0.06 64.38
CA ASN A 278 -25.56 -0.31 65.18
C ASN A 278 -26.19 -1.66 64.82
N SER A 279 -26.55 -2.36 65.88
CA SER A 279 -27.30 -3.60 65.95
C SER A 279 -28.60 -3.60 65.14
N SER A 280 -28.76 -4.54 64.22
CA SER A 280 -29.97 -5.37 64.07
C SER A 280 -29.87 -6.24 62.81
N PHE A 281 -30.10 -7.53 63.01
CA PHE A 281 -30.27 -8.53 61.95
C PHE A 281 -31.36 -8.11 60.97
N SER A 282 -31.06 -8.11 59.67
CA SER A 282 -32.05 -8.34 58.61
C SER A 282 -31.33 -8.73 57.32
N PHE A 283 -31.54 -9.97 56.89
CA PHE A 283 -31.17 -10.47 55.57
C PHE A 283 -31.98 -9.73 54.49
N PRO A 284 -31.35 -9.13 53.47
CA PRO A 284 -32.04 -8.81 52.24
C PRO A 284 -31.75 -9.88 51.19
N ILE A 285 -32.83 -10.48 50.70
CA ILE A 285 -32.91 -11.32 49.52
C ILE A 285 -32.27 -10.58 48.34
N LEU A 286 -31.25 -11.18 47.72
CA LEU A 286 -30.55 -10.67 46.54
C LEU A 286 -31.49 -10.68 45.32
N THR A 287 -32.21 -9.58 45.10
CA THR A 287 -32.80 -9.29 43.79
C THR A 287 -31.72 -8.76 42.86
N LYS A 288 -31.53 -9.47 41.73
CA LYS A 288 -30.82 -9.07 40.51
C LYS A 288 -30.53 -7.56 40.42
N LYS A 289 -29.25 -7.19 40.47
CA LYS A 289 -28.76 -5.98 39.80
C LYS A 289 -27.61 -6.36 38.88
N ALA A 290 -27.87 -6.20 37.58
CA ALA A 290 -26.89 -6.27 36.52
C ALA A 290 -26.00 -5.00 36.52
N PRO A 291 -25.00 -4.92 35.62
CA PRO A 291 -23.58 -4.95 35.93
C PRO A 291 -22.96 -3.55 36.10
N CYS A 292 -21.89 -3.45 36.90
CA CYS A 292 -20.98 -2.31 36.81
C CYS A 292 -19.97 -2.54 35.67
N ARG A 293 -19.71 -1.45 34.94
CA ARG A 293 -18.86 -1.31 33.74
C ARG A 293 -17.53 -2.06 33.78
#